data_AF-A0A7Y9TF51-F1
#
_entry.id   AF-A0A7Y9TF51-F1
#
_cell.length_a   1.000
_cell.length_b   1.000
_cell.length_c   1.000
_cell.angle_alpha   90.00
_cell.angle_beta   90.00
_cell.angle_gamma   90.00
#
_symmetry.space_group_name_H-M   'P 1'
#
loop_
_entity.id
_entity.type
_entity.pdbx_description
1 polymer ?
#
loop_
_entity_poly.entity_id
_entity_poly.type
_entity_poly.pdbx_seq_one_letter_code
_entity_poly.pdbx_strand_id
1 'polypeptide(L)'
;MYRQIPRTEILDALAHLRELHRQVRPSNDRERYAFERRELVTKNLFSNLRRTGDHPTLSMLLEIADMFSLTIEGAHRLFGYDLGGIREYDFRLNGGRTHIVESYAFERDLLVDLPLELASSEAFASDGTLRELVRSWQRDVPMRALKGPAWRRPGAFYVHVGTEDSLGSSLPPGAMALVEPIEEEEARQPNPRSIYLLQFGNGYRCSRCVVSRGRLQLLNAERSYSGPQEFAYPKSVRIAGRIRMFAVPLPLPEYSQLSFTRYEGNAELVLPWEHRTRDQLLAAKHKRFRRSQDEEQHVREFLQAELHTKFSDRTWRRYRSPGPSEPHVPALLHLTLTHFARYTDSLQAGGYMIRDSSRFSLETLLTAKHYGELLTPRPTASVPMPTEVWETRRSEFVEWPPLLAVKFPQLRLWDDRVIRLAQGSPIRGLHPQIAPGSWMLLEKLTGIPDTRSDGSKKGWSRPLYVFRRGVEILCGYLEREGNRFALLSSNDEGSAKVTFHPDGLRDVSRVCGVAVPI
;
A
#
# COMPACT_ATOMS: atom_id res chain seq x y z
N MET A 1 -17.09 -5.86 2.03
CA MET A 1 -15.85 -6.49 2.59
C MET A 1 -16.10 -7.94 2.98
N TYR A 2 -17.29 -8.24 3.49
CA TYR A 2 -17.76 -9.58 3.78
C TYR A 2 -18.73 -10.05 2.69
N ARG A 3 -18.62 -11.31 2.28
CA ARG A 3 -19.61 -12.01 1.47
C ARG A 3 -20.14 -13.16 2.30
N GLN A 4 -21.45 -13.24 2.49
CA GLN A 4 -22.03 -14.39 3.18
C GLN A 4 -21.76 -15.67 2.38
N ILE A 5 -21.04 -16.61 2.99
CA ILE A 5 -20.77 -17.92 2.41
C ILE A 5 -21.78 -18.91 3.00
N PRO A 6 -22.54 -19.65 2.18
CA PRO A 6 -23.43 -20.69 2.65
C PRO A 6 -22.68 -21.68 3.55
N ARG A 7 -23.28 -22.08 4.67
CA ARG A 7 -22.64 -23.02 5.60
C ARG A 7 -22.24 -24.32 4.91
N THR A 8 -23.04 -24.79 3.96
CA THR A 8 -22.72 -25.97 3.16
C THR A 8 -21.40 -25.81 2.42
N GLU A 9 -21.16 -24.66 1.79
CA GLU A 9 -19.91 -24.36 1.08
C GLU A 9 -18.69 -24.36 2.03
N ILE A 10 -18.85 -23.78 3.24
CA ILE A 10 -17.79 -23.83 4.27
C ILE A 10 -17.51 -25.27 4.70
N LEU A 11 -18.56 -26.07 4.92
CA LEU A 11 -18.45 -27.46 5.33
C LEU A 11 -17.82 -28.33 4.23
N ASP A 12 -18.20 -28.13 2.98
CA ASP A 12 -17.66 -28.84 1.82
C ASP A 12 -16.18 -28.50 1.62
N ALA A 13 -15.82 -27.21 1.74
CA ALA A 13 -14.43 -26.78 1.72
C ALA A 13 -13.61 -27.45 2.84
N LEU A 14 -14.09 -27.41 4.09
CA LEU A 14 -13.42 -28.07 5.22
C LEU A 14 -13.31 -29.58 5.04
N ALA A 15 -14.33 -30.24 4.46
CA ALA A 15 -14.32 -31.66 4.17
C ALA A 15 -13.25 -32.01 3.13
N HIS A 16 -13.16 -31.22 2.06
CA HIS A 16 -12.10 -31.34 1.06
C HIS A 16 -10.71 -31.15 1.66
N LEU A 17 -10.50 -30.08 2.43
CA LEU A 17 -9.22 -29.81 3.11
C LEU A 17 -8.82 -30.95 4.04
N ARG A 18 -9.77 -31.51 4.79
CA ARG A 18 -9.54 -32.67 5.65
C ARG A 18 -9.10 -33.88 4.85
N GLU A 19 -9.79 -34.18 3.74
CA GLU A 19 -9.46 -35.34 2.90
C GLU A 19 -8.08 -35.19 2.24
N LEU A 20 -7.76 -34.00 1.74
CA LEU A 20 -6.45 -33.70 1.19
C LEU A 20 -5.32 -33.97 2.20
N HIS A 21 -5.50 -33.53 3.44
CA HIS A 21 -4.53 -33.74 4.52
C HIS A 21 -4.47 -35.18 5.04
N ARG A 22 -5.50 -36.00 4.84
CA ARG A 22 -5.49 -37.44 5.20
C ARG A 22 -4.62 -38.30 4.29
N GLN A 23 -4.34 -37.81 3.09
CA GLN A 23 -3.44 -38.49 2.15
C GLN A 23 -1.98 -38.52 2.67
N VAL A 24 -1.62 -37.60 3.57
CA VAL A 24 -0.29 -37.55 4.19
C VAL A 24 -0.22 -38.55 5.34
N ARG A 25 0.53 -39.64 5.16
CA ARG A 25 0.78 -40.60 6.24
C ARG A 25 1.79 -40.00 7.23
N PRO A 26 1.49 -40.01 8.54
CA PRO A 26 2.44 -39.53 9.54
C PRO A 26 3.68 -40.42 9.56
N SER A 27 4.85 -39.81 9.47
CA SER A 27 6.16 -40.50 9.46
C SER A 27 6.78 -40.65 10.85
N ASN A 28 6.29 -39.88 11.83
CA ASN A 28 6.77 -39.86 13.20
C ASN A 28 5.64 -39.54 14.20
N ASP A 29 5.90 -39.75 15.50
CA ASP A 29 4.90 -39.55 16.56
C ASP A 29 4.37 -38.11 16.64
N ARG A 30 5.22 -37.12 16.34
CA ARG A 30 4.82 -35.71 16.31
C ARG A 30 3.79 -35.45 15.20
N GLU A 31 4.00 -36.00 14.02
CA GLU A 31 3.06 -35.92 12.89
C GLU A 31 1.79 -36.70 13.16
N ARG A 32 1.89 -37.85 13.83
CA ARG A 32 0.72 -38.62 14.26
C ARG A 32 -0.15 -37.83 15.24
N TYR A 33 0.46 -37.22 16.25
CA TYR A 33 -0.25 -36.34 17.18
C TYR A 33 -0.89 -35.14 16.48
N ALA A 34 -0.17 -34.50 15.54
CA ALA A 34 -0.71 -33.40 14.75
C ALA A 34 -1.92 -33.85 13.88
N PHE A 35 -1.85 -35.05 13.30
CA PHE A 35 -2.95 -35.66 12.55
C PHE A 35 -4.17 -35.94 13.42
N GLU A 36 -3.99 -36.59 14.58
CA GLU A 36 -5.06 -36.88 15.54
C GLU A 36 -5.72 -35.59 16.06
N ARG A 37 -4.90 -34.58 16.38
CA ARG A 37 -5.39 -33.25 16.76
C ARG A 37 -6.22 -32.62 15.65
N ARG A 38 -5.75 -32.64 14.40
CA ARG A 38 -6.50 -32.10 13.25
C ARG A 38 -7.85 -32.80 13.09
N GLU A 39 -7.88 -34.12 13.19
CA GLU A 39 -9.12 -34.90 13.10
C GLU A 39 -10.12 -34.55 14.21
N LEU A 40 -9.64 -34.42 15.46
CA LEU A 40 -10.47 -34.04 16.61
C LEU A 40 -11.05 -32.63 16.43
N VAL A 41 -10.21 -31.65 16.11
CA VAL A 41 -10.66 -30.27 15.96
C VAL A 41 -11.59 -30.13 14.76
N THR A 42 -11.32 -30.81 13.65
CA THR A 42 -12.21 -30.79 12.47
C THR A 42 -13.60 -31.36 12.82
N LYS A 43 -13.68 -32.45 13.59
CA LYS A 43 -14.96 -32.97 14.09
C LYS A 43 -15.70 -31.96 14.96
N ASN A 44 -14.98 -31.28 15.86
CA ASN A 44 -15.55 -30.23 16.72
C ASN A 44 -16.00 -29.01 15.91
N LEU A 45 -15.23 -28.61 14.90
CA LEU A 45 -15.58 -27.51 13.99
C LEU A 45 -16.87 -27.85 13.21
N PHE A 46 -17.00 -29.06 12.69
CA PHE A 46 -18.21 -29.48 11.99
C PHE A 46 -19.44 -29.49 12.90
N SER A 47 -19.32 -29.96 14.14
CA SER A 47 -20.44 -29.95 15.09
C SER A 47 -20.80 -28.53 15.55
N ASN A 48 -19.81 -27.66 15.76
CA ASN A 48 -20.00 -26.29 16.20
C ASN A 48 -20.51 -25.36 15.09
N LEU A 49 -19.99 -25.45 13.86
CA LEU A 49 -20.44 -24.64 12.72
C LEU A 49 -21.91 -24.89 12.37
N ARG A 50 -22.41 -26.10 12.63
CA ARG A 50 -23.85 -26.39 12.51
C ARG A 50 -24.69 -25.67 13.56
N ARG A 51 -24.11 -25.33 14.72
CA ARG A 51 -24.79 -24.76 15.89
C ARG A 51 -24.61 -23.24 16.04
N THR A 52 -23.47 -22.67 15.65
CA THR A 52 -23.15 -21.25 15.88
C THR A 52 -23.46 -20.36 14.67
N GLY A 53 -23.97 -19.16 14.94
CA GLY A 53 -24.26 -18.13 13.94
C GLY A 53 -23.01 -17.44 13.40
N ASP A 54 -22.79 -17.67 12.11
CA ASP A 54 -22.30 -16.81 11.02
C ASP A 54 -20.91 -16.14 11.06
N HIS A 55 -20.28 -15.89 12.22
CA HIS A 55 -18.95 -15.23 12.24
C HIS A 55 -17.93 -15.87 13.21
N PRO A 56 -16.74 -16.31 12.73
CA PRO A 56 -15.74 -16.96 13.57
C PRO A 56 -15.07 -16.00 14.55
N THR A 57 -14.61 -16.54 15.68
CA THR A 57 -13.62 -15.86 16.52
C THR A 57 -12.26 -15.85 15.82
N LEU A 58 -11.42 -14.86 16.12
CA LEU A 58 -10.07 -14.82 15.56
C LEU A 58 -9.28 -16.10 15.92
N SER A 59 -9.39 -16.57 17.16
CA SER A 59 -8.71 -17.79 17.62
C SER A 59 -9.13 -19.02 16.81
N MET A 60 -10.43 -19.20 16.55
CA MET A 60 -10.93 -20.29 15.71
C MET A 60 -10.38 -20.21 14.28
N LEU A 61 -10.37 -19.01 13.69
CA LEU A 61 -9.84 -18.79 12.36
C LEU A 61 -8.34 -19.14 12.27
N LEU A 62 -7.56 -18.69 13.25
CA LEU A 62 -6.13 -18.97 13.32
C LEU A 62 -5.85 -20.47 13.53
N GLU A 63 -6.66 -21.15 14.34
CA GLU A 63 -6.54 -22.60 14.51
C GLU A 63 -6.79 -23.33 13.19
N ILE A 64 -7.84 -22.94 12.43
CA ILE A 64 -8.10 -23.44 11.08
C ILE A 64 -6.93 -23.16 10.14
N ALA A 65 -6.39 -21.94 10.20
CA ALA A 65 -5.25 -21.55 9.39
C ALA A 65 -4.04 -22.47 9.62
N ASP A 66 -3.74 -22.76 10.88
CA ASP A 66 -2.63 -23.60 11.29
C ASP A 66 -2.86 -25.07 10.91
N MET A 67 -4.04 -25.62 11.20
CA MET A 67 -4.34 -27.03 10.99
C MET A 67 -4.32 -27.44 9.51
N PHE A 68 -4.88 -26.59 8.65
CA PHE A 68 -4.98 -26.86 7.22
C PHE A 68 -3.86 -26.21 6.41
N SER A 69 -2.89 -25.57 7.08
CA SER A 69 -1.80 -24.82 6.42
C SER A 69 -2.31 -23.74 5.47
N LEU A 70 -3.44 -23.11 5.79
CA LEU A 70 -4.02 -22.00 5.05
C LEU A 70 -3.29 -20.69 5.38
N THR A 71 -3.07 -19.84 4.38
CA THR A 71 -2.69 -18.44 4.61
C THR A 71 -3.73 -17.75 5.49
N ILE A 72 -3.33 -16.67 6.17
CA ILE A 72 -4.27 -15.91 6.98
C ILE A 72 -5.44 -15.40 6.14
N GLU A 73 -5.16 -14.94 4.92
CA GLU A 73 -6.17 -14.51 3.95
C GLU A 73 -7.06 -15.68 3.49
N GLY A 74 -6.50 -16.85 3.21
CA GLY A 74 -7.28 -18.04 2.87
C GLY A 74 -8.23 -18.48 3.98
N ALA A 75 -7.79 -18.43 5.24
CA ALA A 75 -8.64 -18.72 6.39
C ALA A 75 -9.75 -17.67 6.58
N HIS A 76 -9.51 -16.40 6.25
CA HIS A 76 -10.54 -15.35 6.23
C HIS A 76 -11.54 -15.54 5.08
N ARG A 77 -11.06 -15.84 3.87
CA ARG A 77 -11.89 -16.12 2.70
C ARG A 77 -12.81 -17.32 2.90
N LEU A 78 -12.36 -18.35 3.63
CA LEU A 78 -13.19 -19.51 3.97
C LEU A 78 -14.49 -19.09 4.69
N PHE A 79 -14.45 -18.00 5.46
CA PHE A 79 -15.60 -17.42 6.15
C PHE A 79 -16.16 -16.18 5.45
N GLY A 80 -15.76 -15.91 4.21
CA GLY A 80 -16.31 -14.81 3.41
C GLY A 80 -15.67 -13.45 3.60
N TYR A 81 -14.56 -13.33 4.34
CA TYR A 81 -13.86 -12.06 4.50
C TYR A 81 -12.79 -11.89 3.43
N ASP A 82 -12.91 -10.84 2.63
CA ASP A 82 -11.86 -10.47 1.67
C ASP A 82 -10.89 -9.47 2.31
N LEU A 83 -9.73 -9.97 2.74
CA LEU A 83 -8.66 -9.13 3.28
C LEU A 83 -7.89 -8.37 2.19
N GLY A 84 -7.95 -8.78 0.92
CA GLY A 84 -7.33 -8.05 -0.18
C GLY A 84 -7.96 -6.67 -0.37
N GLY A 85 -9.28 -6.60 -0.23
CA GLY A 85 -10.03 -5.34 -0.31
C GLY A 85 -9.82 -4.38 0.87
N ILE A 86 -9.21 -4.79 1.98
CA ILE A 86 -9.17 -3.98 3.22
C ILE A 86 -8.61 -2.56 3.02
N ARG A 87 -7.62 -2.44 2.13
CA ARG A 87 -6.98 -1.16 1.80
C ARG A 87 -7.94 -0.19 1.11
N GLU A 88 -8.87 -0.68 0.30
CA GLU A 88 -9.88 0.17 -0.35
C GLU A 88 -10.86 0.75 0.67
N TYR A 89 -11.26 -0.05 1.67
CA TYR A 89 -12.11 0.44 2.77
C TYR A 89 -11.36 1.40 3.68
N ASP A 90 -10.07 1.12 3.95
CA ASP A 90 -9.20 2.04 4.67
C ASP A 90 -9.12 3.38 3.96
N PHE A 91 -8.82 3.43 2.67
CA PHE A 91 -8.80 4.70 1.91
C PHE A 91 -10.14 5.44 1.92
N ARG A 92 -11.26 4.72 1.79
CA ARG A 92 -12.60 5.34 1.83
C ARG A 92 -12.93 5.97 3.18
N LEU A 93 -12.48 5.37 4.28
CA LEU A 93 -12.82 5.82 5.64
C LEU A 93 -11.78 6.74 6.25
N ASN A 94 -10.52 6.59 5.83
CA ASN A 94 -9.34 7.13 6.48
C ASN A 94 -8.48 7.99 5.54
N GLY A 95 -8.86 8.15 4.27
CA GLY A 95 -8.11 8.90 3.26
C GLY A 95 -7.88 10.38 3.58
N GLY A 96 -8.68 10.97 4.47
CA GLY A 96 -8.47 12.36 4.91
C GLY A 96 -7.17 12.57 5.67
N ARG A 97 -6.66 11.54 6.36
CA ARG A 97 -5.50 11.66 7.26
C ARG A 97 -4.32 10.81 6.81
N THR A 98 -3.10 11.27 7.08
CA THR A 98 -1.85 10.59 6.77
C THR A 98 -1.66 9.45 7.76
N HIS A 99 -1.60 8.22 7.25
CA HIS A 99 -1.48 7.03 8.08
C HIS A 99 -0.73 5.90 7.37
N ILE A 100 -0.25 4.95 8.17
CA ILE A 100 0.42 3.74 7.69
C ILE A 100 -0.63 2.76 7.19
N VAL A 101 -0.43 2.23 5.99
CA VAL A 101 -1.42 1.40 5.27
C VAL A 101 -0.94 -0.03 5.10
N GLU A 102 -1.91 -0.93 4.92
CA GLU A 102 -1.64 -2.34 4.63
C GLU A 102 -0.83 -2.48 3.35
N SER A 103 0.19 -3.36 3.38
CA SER A 103 1.06 -3.58 2.23
C SER A 103 0.46 -4.64 1.28
N TYR A 104 1.04 -5.84 1.27
CA TYR A 104 0.66 -6.96 0.40
C TYR A 104 0.47 -8.26 1.21
N ALA A 105 0.34 -8.16 2.54
CA ALA A 105 0.36 -9.33 3.44
C ALA A 105 -0.69 -10.40 3.07
N PHE A 106 -1.78 -9.99 2.42
CA PHE A 106 -2.94 -10.80 2.06
C PHE A 106 -3.00 -11.20 0.58
N GLU A 107 -2.02 -10.82 -0.25
CA GLU A 107 -2.02 -11.08 -1.70
C GLU A 107 -0.85 -12.01 -2.08
N ARG A 108 -0.48 -12.93 -1.19
CA ARG A 108 0.75 -13.75 -1.31
C ARG A 108 0.75 -14.72 -2.49
N ASP A 109 -0.42 -15.21 -2.86
CA ASP A 109 -0.62 -16.13 -3.99
C ASP A 109 -1.01 -15.41 -5.28
N LEU A 110 -1.12 -14.09 -5.27
CA LEU A 110 -1.30 -13.30 -6.48
C LEU A 110 -0.12 -13.55 -7.42
N LEU A 111 -0.42 -13.99 -8.62
CA LEU A 111 0.55 -14.24 -9.68
C LEU A 111 0.90 -12.92 -10.35
N VAL A 112 2.18 -12.60 -10.40
CA VAL A 112 2.68 -11.33 -10.92
C VAL A 112 3.81 -11.54 -11.92
N ASP A 113 3.94 -10.58 -12.83
CA ASP A 113 5.05 -10.45 -13.74
C ASP A 113 6.19 -9.67 -13.09
N LEU A 114 7.39 -10.21 -13.20
CA LEU A 114 8.60 -9.56 -12.73
C LEU A 114 9.62 -9.48 -13.88
N PRO A 115 10.49 -8.47 -13.88
CA PRO A 115 11.60 -8.42 -14.82
C PRO A 115 12.48 -9.67 -14.66
N LEU A 116 12.94 -10.22 -15.78
CA LEU A 116 13.95 -11.28 -15.82
C LEU A 116 15.25 -10.77 -16.45
N GLU A 117 15.14 -10.07 -17.58
CA GLU A 117 16.27 -9.41 -18.22
C GLU A 117 15.97 -7.93 -18.41
N LEU A 118 16.84 -7.09 -17.86
CA LEU A 118 16.85 -5.65 -18.01
C LEU A 118 17.73 -5.25 -19.20
N ALA A 119 17.47 -4.07 -19.73
CA ALA A 119 18.37 -3.42 -20.65
C ALA A 119 19.70 -3.03 -19.98
N SER A 120 20.69 -2.65 -20.78
CA SER A 120 21.97 -2.19 -20.27
C SER A 120 21.85 -0.85 -19.55
N SER A 121 22.87 -0.47 -18.76
CA SER A 121 22.89 0.78 -18.01
C SER A 121 22.69 2.02 -18.90
N GLU A 122 23.18 1.99 -20.14
CA GLU A 122 23.05 3.09 -21.11
C GLU A 122 21.59 3.33 -21.49
N ALA A 123 20.77 2.27 -21.61
CA ALA A 123 19.36 2.41 -21.93
C ALA A 123 18.58 3.12 -20.80
N PHE A 124 19.04 3.01 -19.56
CA PHE A 124 18.46 3.72 -18.42
C PHE A 124 18.98 5.16 -18.27
N ALA A 125 19.97 5.57 -19.07
CA ALA A 125 20.49 6.94 -19.12
C ALA A 125 19.65 7.86 -20.03
N SER A 126 18.75 7.28 -20.84
CA SER A 126 17.75 7.99 -21.64
C SER A 126 16.33 7.68 -21.16
N ASP A 127 15.39 8.54 -21.52
CA ASP A 127 13.97 8.25 -21.34
C ASP A 127 13.59 7.02 -22.16
N GLY A 128 12.72 6.16 -21.63
CA GLY A 128 12.37 4.90 -22.29
C GLY A 128 11.07 4.31 -21.79
N THR A 129 10.42 3.53 -22.65
CA THR A 129 9.33 2.63 -22.28
C THR A 129 9.80 1.53 -21.36
N LEU A 130 8.87 0.96 -20.60
CA LEU A 130 9.09 -0.30 -19.91
C LEU A 130 9.49 -1.42 -20.90
N ARG A 131 8.95 -1.42 -22.12
CA ARG A 131 9.35 -2.34 -23.21
C ARG A 131 10.84 -2.29 -23.54
N GLU A 132 11.40 -1.08 -23.62
CA GLU A 132 12.81 -0.86 -23.96
C GLU A 132 13.73 -1.21 -22.78
N LEU A 133 13.23 -1.04 -21.55
CA LEU A 133 13.99 -1.23 -20.32
C LEU A 133 13.95 -2.67 -19.77
N VAL A 134 12.91 -3.43 -20.06
CA VAL A 134 12.74 -4.84 -19.68
C VAL A 134 12.64 -5.70 -20.94
N ARG A 135 13.72 -6.44 -21.22
CA ARG A 135 13.86 -7.28 -22.42
C ARG A 135 13.06 -8.58 -22.31
N SER A 136 12.97 -9.14 -21.11
CA SER A 136 12.17 -10.34 -20.86
C SER A 136 11.63 -10.38 -19.44
N TRP A 137 10.53 -11.14 -19.28
CA TRP A 137 9.73 -11.21 -18.07
C TRP A 137 9.67 -12.65 -17.55
N GLN A 138 9.79 -12.83 -16.24
CA GLN A 138 9.36 -14.04 -15.56
C GLN A 138 7.88 -13.89 -15.21
N ARG A 139 7.07 -14.83 -15.70
CA ARG A 139 5.61 -14.75 -15.67
C ARG A 139 5.04 -15.56 -14.53
N ASP A 140 3.86 -15.13 -14.07
CA ASP A 140 3.03 -15.87 -13.13
C ASP A 140 3.80 -16.27 -11.85
N VAL A 141 4.67 -15.37 -11.40
CA VAL A 141 5.46 -15.58 -10.19
C VAL A 141 4.59 -15.20 -9.00
N PRO A 142 4.37 -16.10 -8.02
CA PRO A 142 3.55 -15.75 -6.87
C PRO A 142 4.23 -14.68 -6.02
N MET A 143 3.49 -13.68 -5.53
CA MET A 143 4.00 -12.58 -4.68
C MET A 143 4.82 -13.04 -3.45
N ARG A 144 4.55 -14.23 -2.93
CA ARG A 144 5.36 -14.83 -1.84
C ARG A 144 6.77 -15.27 -2.26
N ALA A 145 7.07 -15.35 -3.56
CA ALA A 145 8.40 -15.64 -4.08
C ALA A 145 9.33 -14.42 -4.00
N LEU A 146 8.77 -13.22 -3.87
CA LEU A 146 9.48 -11.96 -3.61
C LEU A 146 10.02 -11.89 -2.18
N LYS A 147 10.71 -12.91 -1.71
CA LYS A 147 11.33 -12.97 -0.38
C LYS A 147 12.82 -12.68 -0.46
N GLY A 148 13.38 -12.26 0.67
CA GLY A 148 14.81 -12.07 0.81
C GLY A 148 15.30 -10.69 0.36
N PRO A 149 16.59 -10.41 0.61
CA PRO A 149 17.17 -9.09 0.43
C PRO A 149 17.15 -8.65 -1.04
N ALA A 150 17.26 -9.59 -1.99
CA ALA A 150 17.28 -9.27 -3.42
C ALA A 150 16.01 -8.57 -3.93
N TRP A 151 14.87 -8.77 -3.25
CA TRP A 151 13.58 -8.21 -3.64
C TRP A 151 13.03 -7.19 -2.65
N ARG A 152 13.37 -7.31 -1.37
CA ARG A 152 12.77 -6.54 -0.28
C ARG A 152 13.79 -5.96 0.66
N ARG A 153 13.46 -4.80 1.22
CA ARG A 153 14.22 -4.22 2.32
C ARG A 153 13.50 -4.46 3.64
N PRO A 154 14.15 -5.09 4.64
CA PRO A 154 13.54 -5.31 5.93
C PRO A 154 13.02 -4.01 6.55
N GLY A 155 11.79 -4.05 7.06
CA GLY A 155 11.17 -2.93 7.78
C GLY A 155 10.63 -1.80 6.90
N ALA A 156 10.76 -1.84 5.57
CA ALA A 156 10.10 -0.87 4.70
C ALA A 156 8.57 -0.99 4.80
N PHE A 157 7.87 0.15 4.77
CA PHE A 157 6.41 0.21 4.89
C PHE A 157 5.81 1.35 4.07
N TYR A 158 4.50 1.27 3.82
CA TYR A 158 3.78 2.26 3.02
C TYR A 158 2.94 3.18 3.91
N VAL A 159 2.82 4.43 3.47
CA VAL A 159 1.89 5.41 4.03
C VAL A 159 1.02 5.99 2.93
N HIS A 160 -0.21 6.31 3.29
CA HIS A 160 -1.07 7.20 2.52
C HIS A 160 -0.89 8.62 3.04
N VAL A 161 -0.67 9.57 2.14
CA VAL A 161 -0.65 11.00 2.45
C VAL A 161 -2.09 11.49 2.46
N GLY A 162 -2.58 11.93 3.61
CA GLY A 162 -3.97 12.34 3.79
C GLY A 162 -4.34 13.51 2.87
N THR A 163 -5.60 13.58 2.45
CA THR A 163 -6.08 14.66 1.58
C THR A 163 -6.36 15.96 2.33
N GLU A 164 -6.55 15.88 3.65
CA GLU A 164 -6.91 17.00 4.50
C GLU A 164 -5.73 17.41 5.40
N ASP A 165 -4.93 16.42 5.81
CA ASP A 165 -3.80 16.64 6.73
C ASP A 165 -2.43 16.79 6.05
N SER A 166 -2.43 16.88 4.71
CA SER A 166 -1.25 17.18 3.90
C SER A 166 -0.82 18.64 3.93
N LEU A 167 -1.47 19.54 4.68
CA LEU A 167 -1.00 20.93 4.76
C LEU A 167 0.40 20.96 5.37
N GLY A 168 1.37 21.48 4.60
CA GLY A 168 2.78 21.45 4.95
C GLY A 168 3.50 20.14 4.64
N SER A 169 2.84 19.18 3.97
CA SER A 169 3.54 18.01 3.46
C SER A 169 4.39 18.37 2.25
N SER A 170 5.61 17.86 2.22
CA SER A 170 6.47 17.92 1.02
C SER A 170 6.01 16.95 -0.08
N LEU A 171 4.88 16.25 0.09
CA LEU A 171 4.32 15.29 -0.85
C LEU A 171 2.90 15.70 -1.27
N PRO A 172 2.43 15.30 -2.46
CA PRO A 172 1.07 15.61 -2.90
C PRO A 172 0.01 14.94 -2.03
N PRO A 173 -1.14 15.58 -1.78
CA PRO A 173 -2.27 14.96 -1.08
C PRO A 173 -2.77 13.72 -1.83
N GLY A 174 -3.14 12.67 -1.11
CA GLY A 174 -3.58 11.39 -1.69
C GLY A 174 -2.45 10.52 -2.26
N ALA A 175 -1.19 10.94 -2.15
CA ALA A 175 -0.06 10.14 -2.60
C ALA A 175 0.15 8.90 -1.71
N MET A 176 0.66 7.83 -2.33
CA MET A 176 1.15 6.64 -1.65
C MET A 176 2.67 6.72 -1.55
N ALA A 177 3.23 6.70 -0.35
CA ALA A 177 4.68 6.84 -0.16
C ALA A 177 5.29 5.60 0.49
N LEU A 178 6.47 5.22 0.02
CA LEU A 178 7.30 4.17 0.61
C LEU A 178 8.27 4.79 1.61
N VAL A 179 8.28 4.21 2.80
CA VAL A 179 9.06 4.66 3.93
C VAL A 179 10.08 3.59 4.30
N GLU A 180 11.33 4.02 4.36
CA GLU A 180 12.46 3.24 4.82
C GLU A 180 12.75 3.59 6.28
N PRO A 181 12.91 2.60 7.19
CA PRO A 181 13.41 2.86 8.53
C PRO A 181 14.76 3.57 8.50
N ILE A 182 15.02 4.42 9.48
CA ILE A 182 16.29 5.12 9.63
C ILE A 182 17.03 4.64 10.87
N GLU A 183 18.35 4.68 10.80
CA GLU A 183 19.23 4.39 11.93
C GLU A 183 19.23 5.55 12.94
N GLU A 184 19.69 5.28 14.17
CA GLU A 184 19.75 6.30 15.22
C GLU A 184 20.59 7.52 14.84
N GLU A 185 21.67 7.33 14.09
CA GLU A 185 22.56 8.40 13.63
C GLU A 185 21.81 9.39 12.73
N GLU A 186 21.08 8.89 11.73
CA GLU A 186 20.25 9.71 10.83
C GLU A 186 19.07 10.33 11.61
N ALA A 187 18.55 9.67 12.63
CA ALA A 187 17.51 10.25 13.49
C ALA A 187 18.05 11.42 14.33
N ARG A 188 19.32 11.42 14.74
CA ARG A 188 19.97 12.53 15.47
C ARG A 188 20.32 13.68 14.53
N GLN A 189 20.75 13.37 13.31
CA GLN A 189 21.15 14.34 12.30
C GLN A 189 20.48 14.04 10.94
N PRO A 190 19.18 14.37 10.78
CA PRO A 190 18.47 14.11 9.54
C PRO A 190 19.02 14.96 8.39
N ASN A 191 19.06 14.40 7.19
CA ASN A 191 19.48 15.11 5.99
C ASN A 191 18.40 16.14 5.58
N PRO A 192 18.69 17.45 5.57
CA PRO A 192 17.70 18.48 5.28
C PRO A 192 17.08 18.41 3.88
N ARG A 193 17.70 17.68 2.94
CA ARG A 193 17.18 17.49 1.58
C ARG A 193 16.13 16.38 1.50
N SER A 194 16.25 15.38 2.37
CA SER A 194 15.38 14.20 2.42
C SER A 194 14.03 14.53 3.04
N ILE A 195 12.97 13.88 2.56
CA ILE A 195 11.64 13.98 3.15
C ILE A 195 11.50 12.84 4.17
N TYR A 196 11.05 13.16 5.37
CA TYR A 196 10.86 12.20 6.46
C TYR A 196 9.39 12.05 6.80
N LEU A 197 8.99 10.84 7.20
CA LEU A 197 7.73 10.61 7.89
C LEU A 197 7.91 10.98 9.36
N LEU A 198 7.20 12.01 9.80
CA LEU A 198 7.22 12.49 11.17
C LEU A 198 5.95 12.04 11.88
N GLN A 199 6.14 11.45 13.05
CA GLN A 199 5.07 10.97 13.93
C GLN A 199 4.84 11.98 15.05
N PHE A 200 3.60 12.47 15.15
CA PHE A 200 3.14 13.36 16.21
C PHE A 200 2.07 12.65 17.06
N GLY A 201 1.77 13.22 18.23
CA GLY A 201 0.67 12.76 19.08
C GLY A 201 -0.71 12.88 18.43
N ASN A 202 -0.85 13.66 17.35
CA ASN A 202 -2.10 13.94 16.63
C ASN A 202 -2.12 13.49 15.16
N GLY A 203 -1.11 12.73 14.70
CA GLY A 203 -1.07 12.24 13.32
C GLY A 203 0.33 11.97 12.81
N TYR A 204 0.44 11.85 11.49
CA TYR A 204 1.71 11.81 10.79
C TYR A 204 1.81 12.98 9.81
N ARG A 205 3.02 13.40 9.46
CA ARG A 205 3.29 14.41 8.43
C ARG A 205 4.54 14.03 7.65
N CYS A 206 4.55 14.25 6.34
CA CYS A 206 5.73 14.03 5.51
C CYS A 206 6.42 15.37 5.24
N SER A 207 7.59 15.62 5.81
CA SER A 207 8.29 16.92 5.69
C SER A 207 9.80 16.75 5.68
N ARG A 208 10.49 17.72 5.08
CA ARG A 208 11.93 17.92 5.33
C ARG A 208 12.11 18.51 6.74
N CYS A 209 13.24 18.22 7.39
CA CYS A 209 13.50 18.74 8.72
C CYS A 209 14.99 18.92 9.01
N VAL A 210 15.29 19.72 10.03
CA VAL A 210 16.59 19.77 10.70
C VAL A 210 16.41 19.56 12.19
N VAL A 211 17.42 18.97 12.84
CA VAL A 211 17.46 18.85 14.29
C VAL A 211 18.59 19.73 14.81
N SER A 212 18.28 20.62 15.75
CA SER A 212 19.25 21.48 16.42
C SER A 212 18.84 21.70 17.87
N ARG A 213 19.79 21.53 18.80
CA ARG A 213 19.61 21.79 20.25
C ARG A 213 18.37 21.09 20.85
N GLY A 214 18.11 19.84 20.48
CA GLY A 214 16.94 19.07 20.96
C GLY A 214 15.59 19.54 20.41
N ARG A 215 15.59 20.32 19.31
CA ARG A 215 14.39 20.73 18.59
C ARG A 215 14.44 20.24 17.15
N LEU A 216 13.30 19.81 16.64
CA LEU A 216 13.09 19.51 15.23
C LEU A 216 12.36 20.69 14.59
N GLN A 217 12.97 21.25 13.55
CA GLN A 217 12.40 22.32 12.74
C GLN A 217 11.97 21.78 11.38
N LEU A 218 10.74 22.06 10.97
CA LEU A 218 10.22 21.69 9.65
C LEU A 218 10.75 22.65 8.59
N LEU A 219 11.23 22.10 7.47
CA LEU A 219 11.64 22.87 6.30
C LEU A 219 10.51 22.79 5.25
N ASN A 220 9.46 23.57 5.46
CA ASN A 220 8.34 23.59 4.52
C ASN A 220 8.68 24.42 3.29
N ALA A 221 8.55 23.82 2.11
CA ALA A 221 8.77 24.50 0.84
C ALA A 221 7.62 25.48 0.51
N GLU A 222 6.43 25.26 1.07
CA GLU A 222 5.23 26.05 0.79
C GLU A 222 4.80 26.85 2.03
N ARG A 223 4.49 28.14 1.82
CA ARG A 223 3.98 29.06 2.86
C ARG A 223 2.55 28.73 3.33
N SER A 224 1.98 27.62 2.87
CA SER A 224 0.60 27.20 3.13
C SER A 224 0.41 26.57 4.52
N TYR A 225 1.49 26.11 5.17
CA TYR A 225 1.40 25.56 6.52
C TYR A 225 1.37 26.66 7.59
N SER A 226 0.24 26.75 8.29
CA SER A 226 -0.01 27.72 9.36
C SER A 226 0.24 27.18 10.78
N GLY A 227 0.78 25.96 10.91
CA GLY A 227 1.05 25.33 12.21
C GLY A 227 2.45 25.64 12.78
N PRO A 228 2.77 25.09 13.97
CA PRO A 228 4.10 25.22 14.57
C PRO A 228 5.18 24.61 13.67
N GLN A 229 6.28 25.32 13.49
CA GLN A 229 7.42 24.84 12.69
C GLN A 229 8.52 24.19 13.55
N GLU A 230 8.53 24.43 14.86
CA GLU A 230 9.49 23.85 15.80
C GLU A 230 8.79 22.96 16.82
N PHE A 231 9.44 21.83 17.14
CA PHE A 231 8.94 20.83 18.06
C PHE A 231 10.06 20.32 18.96
N ALA A 232 9.74 19.99 20.21
CA ALA A 232 10.69 19.30 21.08
C ALA A 232 10.98 17.90 20.53
N TYR A 233 12.26 17.55 20.37
CA TYR A 233 12.70 16.31 19.76
C TYR A 233 13.63 15.53 20.69
N PRO A 234 13.40 14.22 20.92
CA PRO A 234 12.36 13.36 20.36
C PRO A 234 11.02 13.33 21.14
N LYS A 235 10.79 14.30 22.04
CA LYS A 235 9.67 14.25 23.00
C LYS A 235 8.28 14.45 22.38
N SER A 236 8.12 15.44 21.51
CA SER A 236 6.82 15.78 20.89
C SER A 236 6.65 15.30 19.46
N VAL A 237 7.76 14.90 18.83
CA VAL A 237 7.79 14.36 17.48
C VAL A 237 8.88 13.30 17.39
N ARG A 238 8.61 12.24 16.63
CA ARG A 238 9.55 11.18 16.28
C ARG A 238 9.72 11.12 14.77
N ILE A 239 10.94 10.87 14.30
CA ILE A 239 11.17 10.52 12.90
C ILE A 239 10.90 9.01 12.76
N ALA A 240 9.85 8.65 12.03
CA ALA A 240 9.42 7.27 11.84
C ALA A 240 10.18 6.57 10.70
N GLY A 241 10.71 7.34 9.75
CA GLY A 241 11.49 6.83 8.63
C GLY A 241 11.66 7.89 7.54
N ARG A 242 12.44 7.56 6.51
CA ARG A 242 12.71 8.39 5.34
C ARG A 242 11.80 7.99 4.19
N ILE A 243 11.18 8.97 3.54
CA ILE A 243 10.44 8.76 2.30
C ILE A 243 11.44 8.52 1.17
N ARG A 244 11.24 7.44 0.40
CA ARG A 244 12.13 7.06 -0.71
C ARG A 244 11.49 7.16 -2.07
N MET A 245 10.17 7.02 -2.11
CA MET A 245 9.38 7.27 -3.31
C MET A 245 7.96 7.64 -2.89
N PHE A 246 7.25 8.31 -3.78
CA PHE A 246 5.81 8.39 -3.73
C PHE A 246 5.20 8.11 -5.09
N ALA A 247 3.95 7.68 -5.10
CA ALA A 247 3.14 7.50 -6.29
C ALA A 247 1.82 8.26 -6.14
N VAL A 248 1.36 8.89 -7.20
CA VAL A 248 0.17 9.73 -7.20
C VAL A 248 -0.66 9.50 -8.47
N PRO A 249 -1.99 9.36 -8.38
CA PRO A 249 -2.85 9.39 -9.56
C PRO A 249 -2.92 10.81 -10.13
N LEU A 250 -3.06 10.95 -11.44
CA LEU A 250 -3.18 12.25 -12.09
C LEU A 250 -4.39 12.36 -13.03
N PRO A 251 -4.99 13.56 -13.15
CA PRO A 251 -4.74 14.75 -12.32
C PRO A 251 -5.26 14.55 -10.89
N LEU A 252 -4.63 15.23 -9.92
CA LEU A 252 -5.16 15.26 -8.57
C LEU A 252 -6.45 16.10 -8.51
N PRO A 253 -7.46 15.66 -7.74
CA PRO A 253 -8.56 16.52 -7.35
C PRO A 253 -8.06 17.80 -6.66
N GLU A 254 -8.78 18.90 -6.82
CA GLU A 254 -8.53 20.08 -6.02
C GLU A 254 -9.09 19.85 -4.62
N TYR A 255 -8.20 19.58 -3.67
CA TYR A 255 -8.57 19.42 -2.28
C TYR A 255 -8.75 20.79 -1.63
N SER A 256 -9.90 20.99 -0.98
CA SER A 256 -10.12 22.19 -0.19
C SER A 256 -9.12 22.24 0.96
N GLN A 257 -8.45 23.38 1.14
CA GLN A 257 -7.55 23.59 2.27
C GLN A 257 -8.39 23.60 3.55
N LEU A 258 -8.44 22.48 4.26
CA LEU A 258 -9.10 22.42 5.55
C LEU A 258 -8.17 22.98 6.61
N SER A 259 -8.62 24.01 7.33
CA SER A 259 -7.92 24.48 8.52
C SER A 259 -7.88 23.34 9.52
N PHE A 260 -6.70 22.78 9.74
CA PHE A 260 -6.48 21.86 10.84
C PHE A 260 -6.98 22.48 12.15
N THR A 261 -7.98 21.85 12.76
CA THR A 261 -8.25 22.09 14.17
C THR A 261 -6.98 21.79 14.94
N ARG A 262 -6.53 22.74 15.77
CA ARG A 262 -5.37 22.61 16.67
C ARG A 262 -5.64 21.53 17.72
N TYR A 263 -5.61 20.27 17.32
CA TYR A 263 -5.72 19.15 18.24
C TYR A 263 -4.33 18.85 18.78
N GLU A 264 -4.11 19.17 20.05
CA GLU A 264 -2.94 18.75 20.83
C GLU A 264 -3.10 17.29 21.24
N GLY A 265 -2.99 16.39 20.28
CA GLY A 265 -3.03 14.96 20.54
C GLY A 265 -1.89 14.53 21.46
N ASN A 266 -2.20 13.69 22.44
CA ASN A 266 -1.25 13.17 23.43
C ASN A 266 -0.94 11.67 23.21
N ALA A 267 -1.12 11.17 22.00
CA ALA A 267 -0.78 9.79 21.68
C ALA A 267 0.72 9.55 21.82
N GLU A 268 1.08 8.37 22.33
CA GLU A 268 2.48 7.96 22.45
C GLU A 268 3.17 7.91 21.09
N LEU A 269 4.46 8.19 21.04
CA LEU A 269 5.28 8.20 19.82
C LEU A 269 5.87 6.81 19.50
N VAL A 270 4.99 5.81 19.57
CA VAL A 270 5.30 4.39 19.34
C VAL A 270 4.73 3.98 17.98
N LEU A 271 5.50 3.25 17.19
CA LEU A 271 5.08 2.74 15.88
C LEU A 271 4.14 1.54 16.06
N PRO A 272 3.25 1.26 15.09
CA PRO A 272 2.21 0.24 15.26
C PRO A 272 2.73 -1.15 15.67
N TRP A 273 3.85 -1.59 15.09
CA TRP A 273 4.48 -2.88 15.38
C TRP A 273 5.31 -2.93 16.66
N GLU A 274 5.50 -1.80 17.34
CA GLU A 274 6.22 -1.70 18.61
C GLU A 274 5.29 -1.86 19.83
N HIS A 275 3.97 -1.82 19.61
CA HIS A 275 2.99 -2.05 20.67
C HIS A 275 3.00 -3.52 21.11
N ARG A 276 3.04 -3.74 22.42
CA ARG A 276 3.06 -5.09 23.01
C ARG A 276 1.70 -5.75 23.01
N THR A 277 0.64 -4.94 23.10
CA THR A 277 -0.73 -5.42 23.19
C THR A 277 -1.65 -4.65 22.25
N ARG A 278 -2.71 -5.32 21.79
CA ARG A 278 -3.68 -4.78 20.84
C ARG A 278 -4.48 -3.60 21.39
N ASP A 279 -4.85 -3.65 22.67
CA ASP A 279 -5.54 -2.55 23.36
C ASP A 279 -4.68 -1.27 23.38
N GLN A 280 -3.38 -1.39 23.64
CA GLN A 280 -2.43 -0.26 23.58
C GLN A 280 -2.35 0.32 22.17
N LEU A 281 -2.22 -0.53 21.15
CA LEU A 281 -2.20 -0.11 19.75
C LEU A 281 -3.48 0.67 19.40
N LEU A 282 -4.66 0.10 19.66
CA LEU A 282 -5.94 0.71 19.31
C LEU A 282 -6.18 1.99 20.11
N ALA A 283 -5.81 2.04 21.39
CA ALA A 283 -5.93 3.24 22.22
C ALA A 283 -5.00 4.36 21.75
N ALA A 284 -3.74 4.06 21.45
CA ALA A 284 -2.78 5.03 20.94
C ALA A 284 -3.25 5.61 19.59
N LYS A 285 -3.76 4.74 18.71
CA LYS A 285 -4.31 5.17 17.43
C LYS A 285 -5.59 5.99 17.56
N HIS A 286 -6.51 5.60 18.43
CA HIS A 286 -7.73 6.38 18.70
C HIS A 286 -7.40 7.79 19.22
N LYS A 287 -6.43 7.91 20.14
CA LYS A 287 -5.94 9.21 20.60
C LYS A 287 -5.32 10.02 19.46
N ARG A 288 -4.56 9.36 18.58
CA ARG A 288 -3.86 10.03 17.48
C ARG A 288 -4.82 10.54 16.40
N PHE A 289 -5.79 9.73 16.03
CA PHE A 289 -6.75 9.99 14.95
C PHE A 289 -8.16 10.15 15.50
N ARG A 290 -8.31 11.12 16.41
CA ARG A 290 -9.60 11.43 16.99
C ARG A 290 -10.56 11.92 15.90
N ARG A 291 -11.72 11.28 15.80
CA ARG A 291 -12.82 11.67 14.93
C ARG A 291 -13.87 12.47 15.70
N SER A 292 -14.66 13.26 14.99
CA SER A 292 -15.91 13.82 15.49
C SER A 292 -16.93 12.71 15.73
N GLN A 293 -17.98 13.01 16.51
CA GLN A 293 -19.04 12.01 16.76
C GLN A 293 -19.76 11.60 15.47
N ASP A 294 -20.00 12.55 14.57
CA ASP A 294 -20.67 12.30 13.30
C ASP A 294 -19.83 11.39 12.39
N GLU A 295 -18.52 11.63 12.31
CA GLU A 295 -17.60 10.76 11.57
C GLU A 295 -17.51 9.36 12.19
N GLU A 296 -17.47 9.24 13.52
CA GLU A 296 -17.47 7.92 14.19
C GLU A 296 -18.76 7.15 13.90
N GLN A 297 -19.91 7.83 13.90
CA GLN A 297 -21.20 7.25 13.59
C GLN A 297 -21.27 6.82 12.12
N HIS A 298 -20.82 7.68 11.20
CA HIS A 298 -20.76 7.36 9.77
C HIS A 298 -19.89 6.12 9.49
N VAL A 299 -18.67 6.08 10.05
CA VAL A 299 -17.77 4.93 9.91
C VAL A 299 -18.40 3.65 10.47
N ARG A 300 -19.10 3.76 11.60
CA ARG A 300 -19.80 2.64 12.22
C ARG A 300 -20.92 2.11 11.32
N GLU A 301 -21.79 2.97 10.83
CA GLU A 301 -22.89 2.59 9.94
C GLU A 301 -22.38 1.95 8.65
N PHE A 302 -21.34 2.55 8.06
CA PHE A 302 -20.69 2.03 6.86
C PHE A 302 -20.12 0.62 7.09
N LEU A 303 -19.35 0.41 8.16
CA LEU A 303 -18.76 -0.89 8.45
C LEU A 303 -19.80 -1.94 8.86
N GLN A 304 -20.89 -1.54 9.52
CA GLN A 304 -22.02 -2.44 9.79
C GLN A 304 -22.68 -2.92 8.50
N ALA A 305 -22.86 -2.02 7.53
CA ALA A 305 -23.39 -2.36 6.21
C ALA A 305 -22.44 -3.26 5.42
N GLU A 306 -21.12 -3.09 5.54
CA GLU A 306 -20.12 -3.86 4.79
C GLU A 306 -19.75 -5.23 5.38
N LEU A 307 -19.93 -5.39 6.69
CA LEU A 307 -19.60 -6.61 7.44
C LEU A 307 -20.84 -7.42 7.87
N HIS A 308 -22.04 -6.85 7.68
CA HIS A 308 -23.32 -7.44 8.09
C HIS A 308 -23.41 -7.73 9.60
N THR A 309 -22.64 -7.01 10.43
CA THR A 309 -22.60 -7.22 11.89
C THR A 309 -22.87 -5.94 12.66
N LYS A 310 -23.84 -5.96 13.57
CA LYS A 310 -24.09 -4.89 14.53
C LYS A 310 -23.35 -5.15 15.84
N PHE A 311 -22.58 -4.16 16.31
CA PHE A 311 -21.88 -4.24 17.59
C PHE A 311 -22.54 -3.35 18.61
N SER A 312 -22.88 -3.92 19.77
CA SER A 312 -23.31 -3.13 20.92
C SER A 312 -22.14 -2.29 21.47
N ASP A 313 -22.43 -1.15 22.10
CA ASP A 313 -21.40 -0.35 22.79
C ASP A 313 -20.70 -1.12 23.92
N ARG A 314 -21.35 -2.16 24.46
CA ARG A 314 -20.74 -3.08 25.42
C ARG A 314 -19.64 -3.92 24.76
N THR A 315 -19.91 -4.46 23.57
CA THR A 315 -18.93 -5.22 22.78
C THR A 315 -17.74 -4.35 22.41
N TRP A 316 -18.00 -3.10 22.00
CA TRP A 316 -16.96 -2.10 21.75
C TRP A 316 -16.06 -1.85 22.95
N ARG A 317 -16.66 -1.57 24.11
CA ARG A 317 -15.91 -1.35 25.35
C ARG A 317 -15.10 -2.58 25.74
N ARG A 318 -15.66 -3.78 25.61
CA ARG A 318 -14.98 -5.04 25.92
C ARG A 318 -13.67 -5.20 25.15
N TYR A 319 -13.66 -4.91 23.86
CA TYR A 319 -12.47 -5.13 23.02
C TYR A 319 -11.49 -3.94 22.99
N ARG A 320 -11.89 -2.77 23.51
CA ARG A 320 -10.97 -1.65 23.75
C ARG A 320 -10.17 -1.82 25.05
N SER A 321 -10.69 -2.58 26.00
CA SER A 321 -10.02 -2.83 27.27
C SER A 321 -9.11 -4.06 27.20
N PRO A 322 -8.01 -4.09 27.98
CA PRO A 322 -7.21 -5.29 28.13
C PRO A 322 -8.10 -6.43 28.63
N GLY A 323 -8.12 -7.54 27.91
CA GLY A 323 -8.91 -8.70 28.29
C GLY A 323 -8.47 -9.96 27.55
N PRO A 324 -8.65 -11.15 28.15
CA PRO A 324 -8.24 -12.42 27.53
C PRO A 324 -9.19 -12.85 26.39
N SER A 325 -10.30 -12.13 26.19
CA SER A 325 -11.31 -12.51 25.22
C SER A 325 -10.91 -12.09 23.81
N GLU A 326 -10.71 -13.07 22.94
CA GLU A 326 -10.49 -12.78 21.53
C GLU A 326 -11.75 -12.22 20.85
N PRO A 327 -11.60 -11.22 19.97
CA PRO A 327 -12.68 -10.67 19.19
C PRO A 327 -13.10 -11.64 18.11
N HIS A 328 -14.37 -11.52 17.74
CA HIS A 328 -14.81 -12.00 16.44
C HIS A 328 -14.08 -11.22 15.34
N VAL A 329 -13.76 -11.89 14.24
CA VAL A 329 -13.12 -11.27 13.06
C VAL A 329 -13.77 -9.95 12.63
N PRO A 330 -15.11 -9.83 12.49
CA PRO A 330 -15.72 -8.59 12.06
C PRO A 330 -15.58 -7.49 13.12
N ALA A 331 -15.53 -7.84 14.41
CA ALA A 331 -15.28 -6.86 15.47
C ALA A 331 -13.85 -6.32 15.39
N LEU A 332 -12.87 -7.20 15.13
CA LEU A 332 -11.49 -6.78 14.95
C LEU A 332 -11.31 -5.90 13.71
N LEU A 333 -11.85 -6.31 12.55
CA LEU A 333 -11.84 -5.49 11.33
C LEU A 333 -12.45 -4.12 11.59
N HIS A 334 -13.58 -4.08 12.29
CA HIS A 334 -14.24 -2.83 12.61
C HIS A 334 -13.37 -1.95 13.52
N LEU A 335 -12.79 -2.50 14.60
CA LEU A 335 -11.88 -1.77 15.49
C LEU A 335 -10.64 -1.24 14.76
N THR A 336 -10.03 -2.08 13.93
CA THR A 336 -8.82 -1.76 13.15
C THR A 336 -9.06 -0.59 12.21
N LEU A 337 -10.10 -0.67 11.36
CA LEU A 337 -10.43 0.39 10.39
C LEU A 337 -10.93 1.67 11.08
N THR A 338 -11.71 1.52 12.15
CA THR A 338 -12.15 2.66 12.96
C THR A 338 -10.98 3.36 13.64
N HIS A 339 -9.85 2.69 13.85
CA HIS A 339 -8.71 3.28 14.54
C HIS A 339 -7.49 3.41 13.64
N PHE A 340 -7.61 3.54 12.31
CA PHE A 340 -6.46 3.78 11.41
C PHE A 340 -5.27 2.82 11.67
N ALA A 341 -5.57 1.60 12.11
CA ALA A 341 -4.59 0.56 12.39
C ALA A 341 -4.54 -0.37 11.18
N ARG A 342 -3.38 -0.96 10.92
CA ARG A 342 -3.33 -2.08 9.96
C ARG A 342 -3.87 -3.33 10.63
N TYR A 343 -4.49 -4.18 9.82
CA TYR A 343 -4.98 -5.46 10.33
C TYR A 343 -3.80 -6.35 10.75
N THR A 344 -2.71 -6.32 9.98
CA THR A 344 -1.45 -6.98 10.32
C THR A 344 -0.90 -6.55 11.68
N ASP A 345 -0.85 -5.24 11.97
CA ASP A 345 -0.40 -4.73 13.28
C ASP A 345 -1.33 -5.17 14.41
N SER A 346 -2.64 -5.20 14.14
CA SER A 346 -3.66 -5.61 15.13
C SER A 346 -3.54 -7.10 15.49
N LEU A 347 -3.19 -7.94 14.52
CA LEU A 347 -2.87 -9.35 14.73
C LEU A 347 -1.56 -9.50 15.51
N GLN A 348 -0.50 -8.80 15.10
CA GLN A 348 0.82 -8.86 15.75
C GLN A 348 0.75 -8.41 17.22
N ALA A 349 0.11 -7.28 17.50
CA ALA A 349 -0.11 -6.78 18.86
C ALA A 349 -1.07 -7.69 19.66
N GLY A 350 -1.82 -8.56 18.98
CA GLY A 350 -2.58 -9.65 19.59
C GLY A 350 -1.74 -10.89 19.94
N GLY A 351 -0.43 -10.89 19.67
CA GLY A 351 0.45 -12.05 19.84
C GLY A 351 0.51 -12.98 18.62
N TYR A 352 -0.11 -12.59 17.50
CA TYR A 352 -0.21 -13.44 16.31
C TYR A 352 0.78 -13.02 15.23
N MET A 353 1.85 -13.82 15.09
CA MET A 353 2.83 -13.67 14.02
C MET A 353 2.34 -14.34 12.74
N ILE A 354 2.20 -13.58 11.66
CA ILE A 354 1.77 -14.11 10.35
C ILE A 354 2.91 -14.94 9.74
N ARG A 355 2.86 -16.26 9.93
CA ARG A 355 3.82 -17.24 9.41
C ARG A 355 3.30 -17.92 8.15
N ASP A 356 2.97 -17.13 7.14
CA ASP A 356 2.41 -17.62 5.88
C ASP A 356 3.49 -18.08 4.89
N SER A 357 4.76 -18.23 5.31
CA SER A 357 5.85 -18.60 4.41
C SER A 357 5.72 -20.03 3.86
N SER A 358 5.15 -20.94 4.66
CA SER A 358 4.93 -22.36 4.37
C SER A 358 3.45 -22.72 4.20
N ARG A 359 2.58 -21.72 3.98
CA ARG A 359 1.13 -21.89 3.88
C ARG A 359 0.64 -21.74 2.43
N PHE A 360 -0.60 -22.15 2.19
CA PHE A 360 -1.26 -22.21 0.90
C PHE A 360 -2.51 -21.32 0.90
N SER A 361 -2.80 -20.62 -0.20
CA SER A 361 -4.10 -19.96 -0.34
C SER A 361 -5.23 -20.99 -0.31
N LEU A 362 -6.43 -20.52 0.04
CA LEU A 362 -7.62 -21.34 0.00
C LEU A 362 -7.85 -21.92 -1.40
N GLU A 363 -7.72 -21.11 -2.44
CA GLU A 363 -7.89 -21.53 -3.82
C GLU A 363 -6.92 -22.64 -4.23
N THR A 364 -5.64 -22.53 -3.86
CA THR A 364 -4.66 -23.61 -4.13
C THR A 364 -5.06 -24.92 -3.45
N LEU A 365 -5.54 -24.88 -2.21
CA LEU A 365 -5.94 -26.11 -1.50
C LEU A 365 -7.25 -26.69 -2.04
N LEU A 366 -8.22 -25.86 -2.45
CA LEU A 366 -9.49 -26.33 -2.99
C LEU A 366 -9.37 -26.89 -4.41
N THR A 367 -8.39 -26.41 -5.19
CA THR A 367 -8.13 -26.93 -6.55
C THR A 367 -7.28 -28.19 -6.55
N ALA A 368 -6.44 -28.39 -5.53
CA ALA A 368 -5.60 -29.58 -5.42
C ALA A 368 -6.43 -30.84 -5.18
N LYS A 369 -6.19 -31.88 -5.99
CA LYS A 369 -6.81 -33.21 -5.81
C LYS A 369 -5.95 -34.10 -4.91
N HIS A 370 -4.64 -33.94 -5.03
CA HIS A 370 -3.66 -34.71 -4.29
C HIS A 370 -2.72 -33.81 -3.49
N TYR A 371 -2.38 -34.21 -2.27
CA TYR A 371 -1.46 -33.42 -1.44
C TYR A 371 -0.08 -33.26 -2.10
N GLY A 372 0.33 -34.25 -2.90
CA GLY A 372 1.57 -34.18 -3.69
C GLY A 372 1.63 -32.99 -4.66
N GLU A 373 0.49 -32.53 -5.18
CA GLU A 373 0.42 -31.37 -6.08
C GLU A 373 0.86 -30.09 -5.37
N LEU A 374 0.62 -30.00 -4.06
CA LEU A 374 1.03 -28.88 -3.21
C LEU A 374 2.55 -28.86 -2.97
N LEU A 375 3.22 -30.00 -3.12
CA LEU A 375 4.66 -30.15 -2.93
C LEU A 375 5.47 -29.81 -4.18
N THR A 376 4.80 -29.59 -5.32
CA THR A 376 5.45 -29.17 -6.56
C THR A 376 6.27 -27.90 -6.28
N PRO A 377 7.57 -27.89 -6.61
CA PRO A 377 8.42 -26.73 -6.35
C PRO A 377 7.79 -25.51 -7.02
N ARG A 378 7.46 -24.52 -6.19
CA ARG A 378 6.86 -23.28 -6.64
C ARG A 378 7.93 -22.43 -7.34
N PRO A 379 7.57 -21.69 -8.41
CA PRO A 379 8.52 -20.81 -9.08
C PRO A 379 9.18 -19.88 -8.07
N THR A 380 10.51 -19.93 -8.01
CA THR A 380 11.30 -18.95 -7.26
C THR A 380 11.52 -17.73 -8.16
N ALA A 381 11.39 -16.53 -7.60
CA ALA A 381 11.67 -15.31 -8.33
C ALA A 381 13.18 -15.18 -8.55
N SER A 382 13.61 -15.28 -9.81
CA SER A 382 15.01 -15.07 -10.21
C SER A 382 15.36 -13.59 -10.17
N VAL A 383 16.53 -13.24 -9.66
CA VAL A 383 17.02 -11.86 -9.67
C VAL A 383 17.20 -11.40 -11.11
N PRO A 384 16.73 -10.20 -11.49
CA PRO A 384 16.87 -9.72 -12.87
C PRO A 384 18.34 -9.54 -13.27
N MET A 385 18.66 -9.89 -14.52
CA MET A 385 20.00 -9.70 -15.12
C MET A 385 20.01 -8.47 -16.06
N PRO A 386 21.07 -7.66 -16.12
CA PRO A 386 22.29 -7.74 -15.31
C PRO A 386 22.04 -7.31 -13.85
N THR A 387 22.61 -8.06 -12.90
CA THR A 387 22.40 -7.83 -11.46
C THR A 387 22.81 -6.42 -11.02
N GLU A 388 23.87 -5.86 -11.60
CA GLU A 388 24.35 -4.50 -11.29
C GLU A 388 23.32 -3.42 -11.65
N VAL A 389 22.65 -3.59 -12.80
CA VAL A 389 21.55 -2.71 -13.23
C VAL A 389 20.40 -2.87 -12.26
N TRP A 390 20.02 -4.10 -11.93
CA TRP A 390 18.96 -4.38 -10.96
C TRP A 390 19.24 -3.75 -9.59
N GLU A 391 20.44 -3.92 -9.04
CA GLU A 391 20.82 -3.38 -7.74
C GLU A 391 20.78 -1.85 -7.71
N THR A 392 21.27 -1.22 -8.78
CA THR A 392 21.20 0.24 -8.95
C THR A 392 19.75 0.71 -8.95
N ARG A 393 18.86 0.08 -9.72
CA ARG A 393 17.43 0.49 -9.79
C ARG A 393 16.66 0.14 -8.53
N ARG A 394 16.96 -1.00 -7.90
CA ARG A 394 16.41 -1.36 -6.59
C ARG A 394 16.78 -0.32 -5.54
N SER A 395 17.97 0.29 -5.61
CA SER A 395 18.35 1.36 -4.68
C SER A 395 17.52 2.64 -4.83
N GLU A 396 16.97 2.91 -6.03
CA GLU A 396 16.06 4.04 -6.28
C GLU A 396 14.71 3.81 -5.58
N PHE A 397 14.16 2.59 -5.69
CA PHE A 397 12.85 2.22 -5.16
C PHE A 397 12.89 1.50 -3.80
N VAL A 398 14.08 1.34 -3.21
CA VAL A 398 14.37 0.53 -2.00
C VAL A 398 14.15 -0.98 -2.19
N GLU A 399 13.04 -1.36 -2.81
CA GLU A 399 12.62 -2.72 -3.10
C GLU A 399 11.76 -2.75 -4.38
N TRP A 400 11.49 -3.95 -4.90
CA TRP A 400 10.45 -4.09 -5.93
C TRP A 400 9.11 -3.69 -5.31
N PRO A 401 8.43 -2.61 -5.75
CA PRO A 401 7.30 -2.07 -5.02
C PRO A 401 6.15 -3.08 -5.00
N PRO A 402 5.83 -3.73 -3.86
CA PRO A 402 4.84 -4.80 -3.86
C PRO A 402 3.44 -4.27 -4.22
N LEU A 403 3.15 -3.01 -3.86
CA LEU A 403 1.89 -2.35 -4.23
C LEU A 403 1.74 -2.14 -5.74
N LEU A 404 2.86 -1.95 -6.46
CA LEU A 404 2.85 -1.87 -7.92
C LEU A 404 2.46 -3.23 -8.51
N ALA A 405 3.10 -4.31 -8.03
CA ALA A 405 2.81 -5.68 -8.48
C ALA A 405 1.36 -6.10 -8.19
N VAL A 406 0.82 -5.66 -7.06
CA VAL A 406 -0.59 -5.86 -6.71
C VAL A 406 -1.52 -5.12 -7.65
N LYS A 407 -1.21 -3.86 -7.98
CA LYS A 407 -2.06 -3.03 -8.85
C LYS A 407 -1.97 -3.44 -10.31
N PHE A 408 -0.81 -3.91 -10.75
CA PHE A 408 -0.50 -4.30 -12.12
C PHE A 408 0.15 -5.70 -12.14
N PRO A 409 -0.62 -6.77 -11.85
CA PRO A 409 -0.08 -8.11 -11.77
C PRO A 409 0.53 -8.56 -13.11
N GLN A 410 -0.03 -8.12 -14.23
CA GLN A 410 0.49 -8.42 -15.56
C GLN A 410 1.23 -7.20 -16.15
N LEU A 411 2.27 -6.74 -15.45
CA LEU A 411 2.95 -5.47 -15.77
C LEU A 411 3.48 -5.41 -17.21
N ARG A 412 3.86 -6.56 -17.81
CA ARG A 412 4.28 -6.68 -19.22
C ARG A 412 3.24 -6.16 -20.23
N LEU A 413 1.95 -6.20 -19.88
CA LEU A 413 0.88 -5.70 -20.77
C LEU A 413 0.84 -4.16 -20.82
N TRP A 414 1.64 -3.51 -19.98
CA TRP A 414 1.73 -2.06 -19.86
C TRP A 414 3.04 -1.51 -20.44
N ASP A 415 3.82 -2.36 -21.14
CA ASP A 415 5.16 -2.07 -21.64
C ASP A 415 5.26 -0.72 -22.40
N ASP A 416 4.33 -0.43 -23.31
CA ASP A 416 4.32 0.82 -24.08
C ASP A 416 3.64 1.99 -23.35
N ARG A 417 2.91 1.70 -22.27
CA ARG A 417 2.13 2.66 -21.47
C ARG A 417 2.89 3.16 -20.25
N VAL A 418 3.97 2.52 -19.88
CA VAL A 418 4.80 2.93 -18.76
C VAL A 418 6.10 3.47 -19.32
N ILE A 419 6.44 4.70 -18.94
CA ILE A 419 7.70 5.33 -19.32
C ILE A 419 8.51 5.64 -18.07
N ARG A 420 9.83 5.55 -18.18
CA ARG A 420 10.79 6.05 -17.19
C ARG A 420 11.48 7.27 -17.77
N LEU A 421 11.63 8.30 -16.95
CA LEU A 421 12.39 9.49 -17.29
C LEU A 421 13.80 9.41 -16.70
N ALA A 422 14.83 9.55 -17.52
CA ALA A 422 16.22 9.51 -17.07
C ALA A 422 16.69 10.82 -16.44
N GLN A 423 16.37 11.97 -17.04
CA GLN A 423 16.89 13.27 -16.59
C GLN A 423 15.93 14.07 -15.69
N GLY A 424 14.83 13.44 -15.28
CA GLY A 424 13.73 14.13 -14.62
C GLY A 424 13.05 15.10 -15.58
N SER A 425 11.92 15.68 -15.16
CA SER A 425 11.25 16.70 -15.95
C SER A 425 11.02 17.90 -15.03
N PRO A 426 11.74 19.02 -15.23
CA PRO A 426 11.56 20.22 -14.42
C PRO A 426 10.27 20.94 -14.85
N ILE A 427 9.13 20.27 -14.62
CA ILE A 427 7.81 20.85 -14.86
C ILE A 427 7.56 21.83 -13.72
N ARG A 428 7.54 23.13 -14.06
CA ARG A 428 7.31 24.17 -13.06
C ARG A 428 5.93 24.05 -12.43
N GLY A 429 5.87 24.40 -11.14
CA GLY A 429 4.66 24.31 -10.33
C GLY A 429 4.41 22.94 -9.70
N LEU A 430 5.16 21.90 -10.07
CA LEU A 430 5.14 20.62 -9.37
C LEU A 430 6.09 20.67 -8.16
N HIS A 431 5.52 20.48 -6.97
CA HIS A 431 6.27 20.29 -5.74
C HIS A 431 5.80 19.00 -5.05
N PRO A 432 6.70 18.02 -4.83
CA PRO A 432 8.08 17.96 -5.33
C PRO A 432 8.11 17.85 -6.86
N GLN A 433 9.25 18.13 -7.49
CA GLN A 433 9.39 17.99 -8.95
C GLN A 433 9.48 16.52 -9.36
N ILE A 434 9.23 16.24 -10.64
CA ILE A 434 9.45 14.92 -11.22
C ILE A 434 10.96 14.70 -11.36
N ALA A 435 11.51 13.90 -10.47
CA ALA A 435 12.93 13.62 -10.38
C ALA A 435 13.43 12.66 -11.47
N PRO A 436 14.75 12.63 -11.76
CA PRO A 436 15.40 11.53 -12.46
C PRO A 436 14.99 10.16 -11.93
N GLY A 437 14.69 9.22 -12.82
CA GLY A 437 14.21 7.89 -12.48
C GLY A 437 12.71 7.80 -12.19
N SER A 438 11.94 8.87 -12.36
CA SER A 438 10.47 8.83 -12.24
C SER A 438 9.81 7.97 -13.31
N TRP A 439 8.71 7.33 -12.95
CA TRP A 439 7.90 6.49 -13.82
C TRP A 439 6.54 7.15 -14.05
N MET A 440 6.05 7.13 -15.28
CA MET A 440 4.73 7.65 -15.64
C MET A 440 3.88 6.58 -16.29
N LEU A 441 2.62 6.53 -15.89
CA LEU A 441 1.60 5.71 -16.52
C LEU A 441 0.82 6.57 -17.52
N LEU A 442 0.75 6.09 -18.76
CA LEU A 442 0.17 6.77 -19.89
C LEU A 442 -1.18 6.18 -20.29
N GLU A 443 -2.09 7.06 -20.68
CA GLU A 443 -3.38 6.74 -21.26
C GLU A 443 -3.52 7.44 -22.61
N LYS A 444 -3.92 6.68 -23.64
CA LYS A 444 -4.16 7.25 -24.96
C LYS A 444 -5.34 8.20 -24.90
N LEU A 445 -5.24 9.32 -25.62
CA LEU A 445 -6.34 10.26 -25.73
C LEU A 445 -7.49 9.64 -26.54
N THR A 446 -8.70 9.71 -26.00
CA THR A 446 -9.93 9.27 -26.68
C THR A 446 -10.60 10.39 -27.49
N GLY A 447 -10.14 11.64 -27.32
CA GLY A 447 -10.66 12.82 -28.01
C GLY A 447 -9.76 14.04 -27.79
N ILE A 448 -10.20 15.19 -28.30
CA ILE A 448 -9.49 16.47 -28.13
C ILE A 448 -9.60 16.91 -26.66
N PRO A 449 -8.50 17.09 -25.92
CA PRO A 449 -8.55 17.53 -24.54
C PRO A 449 -9.11 18.95 -24.39
N ASP A 450 -9.87 19.21 -23.32
CA ASP A 450 -10.33 20.55 -22.98
C ASP A 450 -9.23 21.33 -22.24
N THR A 451 -8.29 21.85 -23.01
CA THR A 451 -7.15 22.63 -22.50
C THR A 451 -7.56 23.95 -21.82
N ARG A 452 -8.79 24.43 -22.05
CA ARG A 452 -9.27 25.69 -21.43
C ARG A 452 -9.55 25.48 -19.94
N SER A 453 -10.28 24.42 -19.62
CA SER A 453 -10.57 24.05 -18.21
C SER A 453 -9.29 23.66 -17.45
N ASP A 454 -8.30 23.12 -18.15
CA ASP A 454 -7.03 22.71 -17.56
C ASP A 454 -6.10 23.90 -17.25
N GLY A 455 -6.26 25.04 -17.93
CA GLY A 455 -5.42 26.22 -17.72
C GLY A 455 -5.59 26.89 -16.36
N SER A 456 -6.75 26.72 -15.69
CA SER A 456 -6.99 27.26 -14.35
C SER A 456 -6.40 26.40 -13.23
N LYS A 457 -6.11 25.13 -13.50
CA LYS A 457 -5.59 24.16 -12.53
C LYS A 457 -4.09 24.40 -12.28
N LYS A 458 -3.57 23.98 -11.13
CA LYS A 458 -2.19 24.25 -10.70
C LYS A 458 -1.51 23.02 -10.14
N GLY A 459 -0.18 22.96 -10.28
CA GLY A 459 0.63 21.87 -9.76
C GLY A 459 0.11 20.50 -10.21
N TRP A 460 0.00 19.57 -9.27
CA TRP A 460 -0.44 18.21 -9.55
C TRP A 460 -1.92 18.06 -9.93
N SER A 461 -2.76 19.10 -9.79
CA SER A 461 -4.14 19.07 -10.30
C SER A 461 -4.24 19.39 -11.79
N ARG A 462 -3.20 20.01 -12.36
CA ARG A 462 -3.15 20.29 -13.80
C ARG A 462 -2.75 19.02 -14.56
N PRO A 463 -3.53 18.58 -15.57
CA PRO A 463 -3.19 17.38 -16.33
C PRO A 463 -1.84 17.51 -17.05
N LEU A 464 -1.06 16.44 -16.96
CA LEU A 464 0.22 16.30 -17.67
C LEU A 464 0.02 15.44 -18.91
N TYR A 465 0.77 15.77 -19.96
CA TYR A 465 0.74 15.08 -21.24
C TYR A 465 2.16 14.73 -21.67
N VAL A 466 2.28 13.60 -22.34
CA VAL A 466 3.52 13.13 -22.96
C VAL A 466 3.32 13.08 -24.46
N PHE A 467 4.18 13.77 -25.20
CA PHE A 467 4.25 13.69 -26.65
C PHE A 467 5.48 12.86 -27.05
N ARG A 468 5.26 11.84 -27.87
CA ARG A 468 6.32 10.94 -28.33
C ARG A 468 6.65 11.22 -29.79
N ARG A 469 7.88 11.62 -30.08
CA ARG A 469 8.33 11.88 -31.45
C ARG A 469 9.55 11.03 -31.76
N GLY A 470 9.31 9.83 -32.30
CA GLY A 470 10.38 8.85 -32.45
C GLY A 470 10.91 8.44 -31.08
N VAL A 471 12.20 8.69 -30.84
CA VAL A 471 12.88 8.40 -29.55
C VAL A 471 12.73 9.53 -28.52
N GLU A 472 12.30 10.72 -28.94
CA GLU A 472 12.14 11.85 -28.03
C GLU A 472 10.84 11.72 -27.25
N ILE A 473 10.95 11.82 -25.92
CA ILE A 473 9.83 11.86 -24.99
C ILE A 473 9.79 13.26 -24.39
N LEU A 474 8.71 13.98 -24.65
CA LEU A 474 8.50 15.32 -24.12
C LEU A 474 7.32 15.30 -23.16
N CYS A 475 7.48 15.86 -21.97
CA CYS A 475 6.44 15.92 -20.94
C CYS A 475 6.14 17.37 -20.56
N GLY A 476 4.87 17.70 -20.40
CA GLY A 476 4.46 19.06 -20.06
C GLY A 476 2.95 19.25 -19.99
N TYR A 477 2.53 20.52 -19.98
CA TYR A 477 1.14 20.93 -20.06
C TYR A 477 0.72 21.12 -21.52
N LEU A 478 -0.49 20.68 -21.87
CA LEU A 478 -1.03 20.86 -23.21
C LEU A 478 -1.87 22.13 -23.28
N GLU A 479 -1.57 23.00 -24.22
CA GLU A 479 -2.32 24.22 -24.51
C GLU A 479 -2.76 24.26 -25.98
N ARG A 480 -3.90 24.90 -26.24
CA ARG A 480 -4.44 25.08 -27.60
C ARG A 480 -4.21 26.51 -28.06
N GLU A 481 -3.48 26.66 -29.16
CA GLU A 481 -3.15 27.93 -29.79
C GLU A 481 -3.80 28.00 -31.17
N GLY A 482 -5.02 28.52 -31.21
CA GLY A 482 -5.82 28.55 -32.44
C GLY A 482 -6.13 27.14 -32.97
N ASN A 483 -5.55 26.79 -34.12
CA ASN A 483 -5.68 25.48 -34.78
C ASN A 483 -4.52 24.53 -34.49
N ARG A 484 -3.58 24.90 -33.60
CA ARG A 484 -2.43 24.09 -33.19
C ARG A 484 -2.51 23.76 -31.71
N PHE A 485 -1.75 22.76 -31.31
CA PHE A 485 -1.48 22.44 -29.91
C PHE A 485 -0.03 22.77 -29.59
N ALA A 486 0.22 23.17 -28.35
CA ALA A 486 1.54 23.41 -27.80
C ALA A 486 1.72 22.56 -26.54
N LEU A 487 2.81 21.80 -26.47
CA LEU A 487 3.25 21.16 -25.23
C LEU A 487 4.30 22.04 -24.56
N LEU A 488 4.00 22.50 -23.36
CA LEU A 488 4.83 23.40 -22.57
C LEU A 488 5.49 22.64 -21.42
N SER A 489 6.83 22.57 -21.44
CA SER A 489 7.61 22.05 -20.30
C SER A 489 7.53 22.96 -19.07
N SER A 490 7.29 24.27 -19.27
CA SER A 490 7.17 25.29 -18.23
C SER A 490 6.34 26.48 -18.73
N ASN A 491 5.77 27.27 -17.83
CA ASN A 491 4.93 28.44 -18.16
C ASN A 491 5.72 29.74 -18.45
N ASP A 492 7.05 29.72 -18.36
CA ASP A 492 7.88 30.92 -18.61
C ASP A 492 8.09 31.17 -20.12
N GLU A 493 8.23 32.44 -20.53
CA GLU A 493 8.45 32.91 -21.92
C GLU A 493 9.72 32.38 -22.63
N GLY A 494 10.45 31.45 -22.02
CA GLY A 494 11.62 30.78 -22.62
C GLY A 494 11.62 29.25 -22.46
N SER A 495 10.48 28.65 -22.08
CA SER A 495 10.39 27.20 -21.94
C SER A 495 10.44 26.48 -23.28
N ALA A 496 10.93 25.24 -23.28
CA ALA A 496 10.82 24.39 -24.46
C ALA A 496 9.34 24.17 -24.76
N LYS A 497 8.91 24.78 -25.87
CA LYS A 497 7.54 24.73 -26.41
C LYS A 497 7.58 23.96 -27.72
N VAL A 498 6.84 22.87 -27.78
CA VAL A 498 6.70 22.07 -29.01
C VAL A 498 5.30 22.24 -29.53
N THR A 499 5.19 22.82 -30.73
CA THR A 499 3.89 23.01 -31.40
C THR A 499 3.65 21.94 -32.46
N PHE A 500 2.42 21.44 -32.52
CA PHE A 500 2.02 20.42 -33.49
C PHE A 500 0.58 20.61 -33.94
N HIS A 501 0.27 20.03 -35.10
CA HIS A 501 -1.08 20.03 -35.66
C HIS A 501 -1.99 19.04 -34.91
N PRO A 502 -3.33 19.18 -34.98
CA PRO A 502 -4.27 18.27 -34.33
C PRO A 502 -4.05 16.78 -34.65
N ASP A 503 -3.55 16.46 -35.85
CA ASP A 503 -3.22 15.08 -36.22
C ASP A 503 -2.12 14.46 -35.34
N GLY A 504 -1.23 15.29 -34.79
CA GLY A 504 -0.19 14.88 -33.84
C GLY A 504 -0.74 14.47 -32.46
N LEU A 505 -2.02 14.72 -32.15
CA LEU A 505 -2.63 14.25 -30.91
C LEU A 505 -2.64 12.72 -30.79
N ARG A 506 -2.48 11.98 -31.91
CA ARG A 506 -2.36 10.51 -31.92
C ARG A 506 -1.11 10.02 -31.18
N ASP A 507 -0.07 10.85 -31.15
CA ASP A 507 1.21 10.58 -30.48
C ASP A 507 1.29 11.22 -29.09
N VAL A 508 0.21 11.87 -28.65
CA VAL A 508 0.06 12.43 -27.31
C VAL A 508 -0.68 11.44 -26.43
N SER A 509 -0.14 11.19 -25.24
CA SER A 509 -0.81 10.44 -24.18
C SER A 509 -0.98 11.33 -22.95
N ARG A 510 -2.07 11.13 -22.22
CA ARG A 510 -2.28 11.74 -20.91
C ARG A 510 -1.52 10.94 -19.87
N VAL A 511 -0.90 11.62 -18.90
CA VAL A 511 -0.34 10.96 -17.72
C VAL A 511 -1.45 10.75 -16.70
N CYS A 512 -1.73 9.50 -16.35
CA CYS A 512 -2.77 9.14 -15.37
C CYS A 512 -2.18 8.71 -14.01
N GLY A 513 -0.86 8.58 -13.91
CA GLY A 513 -0.18 8.35 -12.64
C GLY A 513 1.32 8.55 -12.76
N VAL A 514 1.97 8.93 -11.66
CA VAL A 514 3.42 9.12 -11.60
C VAL A 514 3.95 8.49 -10.32
N ALA A 515 5.10 7.81 -10.40
CA ALA A 515 5.91 7.40 -9.26
C ALA A 515 7.25 8.13 -9.31
N VAL A 516 7.60 8.83 -8.25
CA VAL A 516 8.77 9.71 -8.17
C VAL A 516 9.69 9.24 -7.04
N PRO A 517 10.97 8.90 -7.33
CA PRO A 517 11.97 8.66 -6.29
C PRO A 517 12.38 9.98 -5.62
N ILE A 518 12.70 9.93 -4.32
CA ILE A 518 13.08 11.10 -3.49
C ILE A 518 14.45 10.92 -2.86
#